data_AF-F4L569-F1
#
_entry.id   AF-F4L569-F1
#
_cell.length_a   1.000
_cell.length_b   1.000
_cell.length_c   1.000
_cell.angle_alpha   90.00
_cell.angle_beta   90.00
_cell.angle_gamma   90.00
#
_symmetry.space_group_name_H-M   'P 1'
#
loop_
_entity.id
_entity.type
_entity.pdbx_description
1 polymer ?
#
loop_
_entity_poly.entity_id
_entity_poly.type
_entity_poly.pdbx_seq_one_letter_code
_entity_poly.pdbx_strand_id
1 'polypeptide(L)'
;MIASMLLMALIYACGTGSAGGQEQQIENEMMAAHDRIMPKMGELNDLYKEMRQYLFLDTTMTMETRERLSMVTVNLKESEEEMMNWMNGISDLAQKKTTMKSEELIKYLTEQKNEINRIGDFTDKSITEAKTALAQRKK
;
A
#
# COMPACT_ATOMS: atom_id res chain seq x y z
N MET A 1 61.43 -36.36 -11.11
CA MET A 1 60.98 -34.95 -11.17
C MET A 1 59.90 -34.82 -10.10
N ILE A 2 60.23 -34.55 -8.84
CA ILE A 2 60.28 -33.21 -8.21
C ILE A 2 59.38 -32.18 -8.89
N ALA A 3 58.30 -31.81 -8.19
CA ALA A 3 57.76 -30.45 -8.00
C ALA A 3 56.37 -30.62 -7.36
N SER A 4 56.27 -30.52 -6.03
CA SER A 4 55.98 -29.27 -5.31
C SER A 4 54.53 -28.82 -5.41
N MET A 5 53.89 -28.78 -4.24
CA MET A 5 53.01 -27.71 -3.75
C MET A 5 51.81 -27.32 -4.61
N LEU A 6 50.59 -27.48 -4.09
CA LEU A 6 50.03 -26.48 -3.18
C LEU A 6 48.72 -27.00 -2.59
N LEU A 7 48.66 -26.99 -1.26
CA LEU A 7 47.45 -27.05 -0.48
C LEU A 7 46.63 -25.78 -0.79
N MET A 8 45.41 -25.92 -1.29
CA MET A 8 44.42 -24.85 -1.14
C MET A 8 43.07 -25.45 -0.78
N ALA A 9 42.86 -25.51 0.53
CA ALA A 9 41.55 -25.69 1.12
C ALA A 9 40.68 -24.49 0.73
N LEU A 10 39.76 -24.70 -0.22
CA LEU A 10 38.63 -23.80 -0.40
C LEU A 10 37.55 -24.20 0.61
N ILE A 11 37.79 -23.84 1.87
CA ILE A 11 36.70 -23.59 2.80
C ILE A 11 35.93 -22.40 2.25
N TYR A 12 34.81 -22.69 1.57
CA TYR A 12 33.72 -21.74 1.40
C TYR A 12 33.07 -21.52 2.78
N ALA A 13 33.78 -20.82 3.65
CA ALA A 13 33.19 -20.08 4.74
C ALA A 13 32.76 -18.72 4.18
N CYS A 14 31.71 -18.69 3.36
CA CYS A 14 30.96 -17.46 3.17
C CYS A 14 29.91 -17.38 4.28
N GLY A 15 30.42 -17.15 5.49
CA GLY A 15 29.62 -16.63 6.60
C GLY A 15 29.53 -15.12 6.43
N THR A 16 28.60 -14.67 5.59
CA THR A 16 27.97 -13.35 5.72
C THR A 16 26.49 -13.64 5.79
N GLY A 17 25.95 -13.60 7.01
CA GLY A 17 24.57 -13.98 7.32
C GLY A 17 23.57 -13.32 6.38
N SER A 18 22.47 -14.02 6.11
CA SER A 18 21.29 -13.48 5.46
C SER A 18 20.93 -12.14 6.11
N ALA A 19 21.32 -11.03 5.47
CA ALA A 19 21.09 -9.69 5.97
C ALA A 19 19.60 -9.37 5.78
N GLY A 20 18.82 -9.71 6.80
CA GLY A 20 17.40 -9.40 6.89
C GLY A 20 16.85 -9.95 8.20
N GLY A 21 17.04 -9.22 9.30
CA GLY A 21 16.37 -9.53 10.56
C GLY A 21 14.84 -9.37 10.44
N GLN A 22 14.11 -9.71 11.51
CA GLN A 22 12.64 -9.61 11.56
C GLN A 22 12.12 -8.22 11.16
N GLU A 23 12.83 -7.14 11.51
CA GLU A 23 12.54 -5.77 11.09
C GLU A 23 12.48 -5.63 9.56
N GLN A 24 13.51 -6.11 8.86
CA GLN A 24 13.61 -6.00 7.40
C GLN A 24 12.51 -6.82 6.71
N GLN A 25 12.14 -7.97 7.27
CA GLN A 25 11.03 -8.76 6.74
C GLN A 25 9.71 -7.98 6.80
N ILE A 26 9.39 -7.41 7.98
CA ILE A 26 8.13 -6.66 8.17
C ILE A 26 8.12 -5.40 7.31
N GLU A 27 9.25 -4.69 7.21
CA GLU A 27 9.41 -3.54 6.33
C GLU A 27 9.17 -3.91 4.87
N ASN A 28 9.73 -5.03 4.39
CA ASN A 28 9.51 -5.50 3.02
C ASN A 28 8.03 -5.84 2.77
N GLU A 29 7.36 -6.50 3.70
CA GLU A 29 5.93 -6.82 3.59
C GLU A 29 5.07 -5.54 3.58
N MET A 30 5.41 -4.56 4.42
CA MET A 30 4.77 -3.24 4.45
C MET A 30 4.96 -2.49 3.12
N MET A 31 6.17 -2.47 2.57
CA MET A 31 6.46 -1.78 1.31
C MET A 31 5.84 -2.50 0.10
N ALA A 32 5.78 -3.84 0.11
CA ALA A 32 5.04 -4.59 -0.91
C ALA A 32 3.55 -4.24 -0.91
N ALA A 33 2.96 -3.98 0.27
CA ALA A 33 1.61 -3.47 0.39
C ALA A 33 1.46 -2.03 -0.12
N HIS A 34 2.43 -1.15 0.11
CA HIS A 34 2.45 0.17 -0.53
C HIS A 34 2.47 0.07 -2.07
N ASP A 35 3.38 -0.74 -2.61
CA ASP A 35 3.60 -0.86 -4.05
C ASP A 35 2.40 -1.47 -4.78
N ARG A 36 1.64 -2.36 -4.13
CA ARG A 36 0.41 -2.93 -4.71
C ARG A 36 -0.73 -1.90 -4.82
N ILE A 37 -0.72 -0.88 -3.96
CA ILE A 37 -1.79 0.14 -3.86
C ILE A 37 -1.49 1.33 -4.78
N MET A 38 -0.23 1.76 -4.86
CA MET A 38 0.20 2.89 -5.69
C MET A 38 -0.36 2.93 -7.13
N PRO A 39 -0.35 1.85 -7.93
CA PRO A 39 -0.90 1.88 -9.29
C PRO A 39 -2.41 2.15 -9.34
N LYS A 40 -3.14 1.95 -8.23
CA LYS A 40 -4.59 2.16 -8.14
C LYS A 40 -4.97 3.61 -7.87
N MET A 41 -4.02 4.46 -7.47
CA MET A 41 -4.29 5.88 -7.17
C MET A 41 -4.79 6.66 -8.40
N GLY A 42 -4.24 6.35 -9.58
CA GLY A 42 -4.74 6.92 -10.84
C GLY A 42 -6.19 6.51 -11.12
N GLU A 43 -6.50 5.23 -10.90
CA GLU A 43 -7.85 4.69 -11.06
C GLU A 43 -8.86 5.31 -10.08
N LEU A 44 -8.49 5.52 -8.81
CA LEU A 44 -9.33 6.23 -7.84
C LEU A 44 -9.72 7.63 -8.32
N ASN A 45 -8.73 8.40 -8.80
CA ASN A 45 -8.96 9.77 -9.27
C ASN A 45 -9.86 9.81 -10.52
N ASP A 46 -9.69 8.87 -11.44
CA ASP A 46 -10.52 8.81 -12.64
C ASP A 46 -11.96 8.38 -12.31
N LEU A 47 -12.14 7.35 -11.47
CA LEU A 47 -13.46 6.96 -10.97
C LEU A 47 -14.13 8.09 -10.19
N TYR A 48 -13.38 8.86 -9.41
CA TYR A 48 -13.89 10.01 -8.67
C TYR A 48 -14.47 11.06 -9.62
N LYS A 49 -13.72 11.41 -10.69
CA LYS A 49 -14.20 12.36 -11.71
C LYS A 49 -15.45 11.83 -12.42
N GLU A 50 -15.47 10.56 -12.80
CA GLU A 50 -16.63 9.94 -13.46
C GLU A 50 -17.87 9.95 -12.57
N MET A 51 -17.71 9.60 -11.29
CA MET A 51 -18.80 9.63 -10.30
C MET A 51 -19.32 11.06 -10.04
N ARG A 52 -18.42 12.04 -9.94
CA ARG A 52 -18.79 13.47 -9.84
C ARG A 52 -19.59 13.93 -11.05
N GLN A 53 -19.18 13.54 -12.26
CA GLN A 53 -19.93 13.84 -13.48
C GLN A 53 -21.30 13.15 -13.49
N TYR A 54 -21.38 11.89 -13.04
CA TYR A 54 -22.65 11.18 -12.96
C TYR A 54 -23.64 11.88 -12.03
N LEU A 55 -23.21 12.23 -10.82
CA LEU A 55 -24.00 12.97 -9.84
C LEU A 55 -24.46 14.34 -10.38
N PHE A 56 -23.63 15.02 -11.17
CA PHE A 56 -23.95 16.34 -11.73
C PHE A 56 -24.94 16.27 -12.89
N LEU A 57 -24.76 15.32 -13.81
CA LEU A 57 -25.52 15.25 -15.06
C LEU A 57 -26.89 14.58 -14.90
N ASP A 58 -27.01 13.62 -13.99
CA ASP A 58 -28.28 12.92 -13.76
C ASP A 58 -29.11 13.64 -12.70
N THR A 59 -30.07 14.44 -13.17
CA THR A 59 -31.02 15.19 -12.34
C THR A 59 -32.25 14.38 -11.97
N THR A 60 -32.39 13.16 -12.50
CA THR A 60 -33.58 12.30 -12.31
C THR A 60 -33.47 11.36 -11.12
N MET A 61 -32.27 11.26 -10.52
CA MET A 61 -32.02 10.44 -9.33
C MET A 61 -32.92 10.81 -8.16
N THR A 62 -33.41 9.78 -7.46
CA THR A 62 -33.99 9.95 -6.13
C THR A 62 -32.94 10.50 -5.16
N MET A 63 -33.40 11.18 -4.09
CA MET A 63 -32.51 11.69 -3.05
C MET A 63 -31.68 10.57 -2.41
N GLU A 64 -32.30 9.44 -2.10
CA GLU A 64 -31.63 8.26 -1.54
C GLU A 64 -30.51 7.74 -2.47
N THR A 65 -30.78 7.64 -3.77
CA THR A 65 -29.78 7.22 -4.75
C THR A 65 -28.61 8.21 -4.81
N ARG A 66 -28.93 9.51 -4.80
CA ARG A 66 -27.92 10.58 -4.82
C ARG A 66 -27.03 10.54 -3.59
N GLU A 67 -27.59 10.33 -2.39
CA GLU A 67 -26.82 10.21 -1.15
C GLU A 67 -25.89 8.99 -1.18
N ARG A 68 -26.42 7.83 -1.56
CA ARG A 68 -25.62 6.60 -1.69
C ARG A 68 -24.44 6.79 -2.65
N LEU A 69 -24.67 7.36 -3.82
CA LEU A 69 -23.63 7.60 -4.82
C LEU A 69 -22.64 8.68 -4.38
N SER A 70 -23.09 9.68 -3.62
CA SER A 70 -22.22 10.68 -3.01
C SER A 70 -21.29 10.05 -2.00
N MET A 71 -21.76 9.10 -1.17
CA MET A 71 -20.91 8.35 -0.25
C MET A 71 -19.85 7.51 -0.97
N VAL A 72 -20.21 6.81 -2.05
CA VAL A 72 -19.24 6.08 -2.88
C VAL A 72 -18.19 7.04 -3.45
N THR A 73 -18.60 8.25 -3.86
CA THR A 73 -17.69 9.28 -4.38
C THR A 73 -16.74 9.81 -3.30
N VAL A 74 -17.24 9.99 -2.08
CA VAL A 74 -16.43 10.41 -0.92
C VAL A 74 -15.40 9.34 -0.57
N ASN A 75 -15.80 8.06 -0.51
CA ASN A 75 -14.89 6.95 -0.19
C ASN A 75 -13.69 6.87 -1.16
N LEU A 76 -13.90 7.13 -2.45
CA LEU A 76 -12.79 7.18 -3.42
C LEU A 76 -11.76 8.24 -3.06
N LYS A 77 -12.22 9.43 -2.63
CA LYS A 77 -11.34 10.54 -2.26
C LYS A 77 -10.66 10.29 -0.92
N GLU A 78 -11.41 9.81 0.07
CA GLU A 78 -10.87 9.44 1.38
C GLU A 78 -9.81 8.36 1.26
N SER A 79 -10.01 7.35 0.39
CA SER A 79 -9.02 6.30 0.17
C SER A 79 -7.71 6.82 -0.42
N GLU A 80 -7.76 7.81 -1.32
CA GLU A 80 -6.57 8.49 -1.84
C GLU A 80 -5.87 9.27 -0.71
N GLU A 81 -6.63 10.01 0.10
CA GLU A 81 -6.11 10.80 1.21
C GLU A 81 -5.49 9.93 2.32
N GLU A 82 -6.09 8.80 2.68
CA GLU A 82 -5.53 7.85 3.65
C GLU A 82 -4.14 7.36 3.20
N MET A 83 -3.98 7.02 1.92
CA MET A 83 -2.69 6.59 1.37
C MET A 83 -1.64 7.71 1.45
N MET A 84 -2.01 8.95 1.09
CA MET A 84 -1.12 10.11 1.18
C MET A 84 -0.73 10.42 2.62
N ASN A 85 -1.67 10.35 3.55
CA ASN A 85 -1.44 10.57 4.97
C ASN A 85 -0.51 9.50 5.55
N TRP A 86 -0.71 8.24 5.17
CA TRP A 86 0.16 7.14 5.57
C TRP A 86 1.59 7.33 5.06
N MET A 87 1.78 7.68 3.78
CA MET A 87 3.11 7.95 3.22
C MET A 87 3.82 9.10 3.94
N ASN A 88 3.09 10.17 4.28
CA ASN A 88 3.63 11.25 5.08
C ASN A 88 4.01 10.78 6.50
N GLY A 89 3.19 9.92 7.11
CA GLY A 89 3.39 9.37 8.46
C GLY A 89 4.60 8.44 8.60
N ILE A 90 5.06 7.84 7.51
CA ILE A 90 6.28 7.00 7.47
C ILE A 90 7.51 7.71 6.90
N SER A 91 7.42 9.00 6.60
CA SER A 91 8.50 9.76 5.95
C SER A 91 9.81 9.83 6.75
N ASP A 92 9.75 9.64 8.07
CA ASP A 92 10.90 9.61 8.98
C ASP A 92 11.38 8.18 9.30
N LEU A 93 10.90 7.15 8.58
CA LEU A 93 11.24 5.75 8.84
C LEU A 93 12.76 5.51 8.86
N ALA A 94 13.52 6.12 7.96
CA ALA A 94 14.99 5.99 7.94
C ALA A 94 15.63 6.49 9.24
N GLN A 95 15.12 7.57 9.82
CA GLN A 95 15.57 8.07 11.12
C GLN A 95 15.13 7.12 12.24
N LYS A 96 13.87 6.64 12.23
CA LYS A 96 13.38 5.67 13.22
C LYS A 96 14.24 4.40 13.26
N LYS A 97 14.66 3.89 12.10
CA LYS A 97 15.54 2.71 11.98
C LYS A 97 16.91 2.87 12.66
N THR A 98 17.39 4.10 12.84
CA THR A 98 18.69 4.37 13.50
C THR A 98 18.56 4.73 14.98
N THR A 99 17.36 5.13 15.41
CA THR A 99 17.11 5.71 16.74
C THR A 99 16.27 4.82 17.66
N MET A 100 15.41 3.96 17.11
CA MET A 100 14.58 3.04 17.88
C MET A 100 15.32 1.77 18.26
N LYS A 101 14.92 1.16 19.39
CA LYS A 101 15.35 -0.20 19.73
C LYS A 101 14.61 -1.21 18.84
N SER A 102 15.22 -2.38 18.67
CA SER A 102 14.70 -3.43 17.78
C SER A 102 13.23 -3.81 18.04
N GLU A 103 12.87 -4.06 19.31
CA GLU A 103 11.49 -4.42 19.69
C GLU A 103 10.49 -3.29 19.40
N GLU A 104 10.88 -2.04 19.61
CA GLU A 104 10.04 -0.86 19.34
C GLU A 104 9.85 -0.66 17.83
N LEU A 105 10.92 -0.85 17.05
CA LEU A 105 10.88 -0.76 15.60
C LEU A 105 10.02 -1.86 14.99
N ILE A 106 10.14 -3.10 15.47
CA ILE A 106 9.29 -4.23 15.03
C ILE A 106 7.81 -3.92 15.29
N LYS A 107 7.48 -3.38 16.46
CA LYS A 107 6.11 -3.00 16.80
C LYS A 107 5.59 -1.91 15.86
N TYR A 108 6.37 -0.84 15.68
CA TYR A 108 6.01 0.26 14.78
C TYR A 108 5.79 -0.23 13.33
N LEU A 109 6.74 -1.00 12.78
CA LEU A 109 6.63 -1.57 11.44
C LEU A 109 5.41 -2.49 11.29
N THR A 110 5.08 -3.26 12.33
CA THR A 110 3.89 -4.12 12.33
C THR A 110 2.61 -3.30 12.30
N GLU A 111 2.54 -2.21 13.06
CA GLU A 111 1.40 -1.28 13.05
C GLU A 111 1.25 -0.62 11.68
N GLN A 112 2.35 -0.12 11.10
CA GLN A 112 2.33 0.49 9.77
C GLN A 112 1.96 -0.52 8.66
N LYS A 113 2.43 -1.76 8.76
CA LYS A 113 2.04 -2.87 7.86
C LYS A 113 0.53 -3.15 7.92
N ASN A 114 -0.04 -3.18 9.12
CA ASN A 114 -1.47 -3.43 9.29
C ASN A 114 -2.29 -2.26 8.73
N GLU A 115 -1.83 -1.02 8.93
CA GLU A 115 -2.50 0.17 8.43
C GLU A 115 -2.50 0.22 6.89
N ILE A 116 -1.35 -0.02 6.25
CA ILE A 116 -1.31 -0.04 4.78
C ILE A 116 -2.14 -1.18 4.19
N ASN A 117 -2.27 -2.31 4.90
CA ASN A 117 -3.18 -3.38 4.49
C ASN A 117 -4.64 -2.93 4.56
N ARG A 118 -5.04 -2.26 5.63
CA ARG A 118 -6.40 -1.69 5.80
C ARG A 118 -6.72 -0.68 4.69
N ILE A 119 -5.77 0.22 4.39
CA ILE A 119 -5.91 1.20 3.29
C ILE A 119 -6.09 0.48 1.96
N GLY A 120 -5.34 -0.60 1.72
CA GLY A 120 -5.49 -1.42 0.52
C GLY A 120 -6.87 -2.07 0.39
N ASP A 121 -7.39 -2.64 1.47
CA ASP A 121 -8.73 -3.25 1.48
C ASP A 121 -9.82 -2.18 1.24
N PHE A 122 -9.66 -1.00 1.84
CA PHE A 122 -10.56 0.13 1.63
C PHE A 122 -10.49 0.66 0.18
N THR A 123 -9.29 0.73 -0.39
CA THR A 123 -9.07 1.09 -1.80
C THR A 123 -9.81 0.14 -2.73
N ASP A 124 -9.63 -1.18 -2.53
CA ASP A 124 -10.26 -2.21 -3.37
C ASP A 124 -11.78 -2.18 -3.28
N LYS A 125 -12.31 -1.99 -2.06
CA LYS A 125 -13.74 -1.82 -1.84
C LYS A 125 -14.27 -0.57 -2.56
N SER A 126 -13.61 0.58 -2.40
CA SER A 126 -14.05 1.85 -2.98
C SER A 126 -14.07 1.81 -4.51
N ILE A 127 -13.05 1.21 -5.12
CA ILE A 127 -12.99 0.99 -6.58
C ILE A 127 -14.13 0.07 -7.04
N THR A 128 -14.38 -1.02 -6.31
CA THR A 128 -15.43 -1.99 -6.66
C THR A 128 -16.83 -1.36 -6.59
N GLU A 129 -17.10 -0.59 -5.53
CA GLU A 129 -18.38 0.12 -5.35
C GLU A 129 -18.61 1.16 -6.46
N ALA A 130 -17.58 1.95 -6.79
CA ALA A 130 -17.66 2.96 -7.85
C ALA A 130 -17.89 2.34 -9.24
N LYS A 131 -17.14 1.29 -9.59
CA LYS A 131 -17.33 0.55 -10.84
C LYS A 131 -18.73 -0.05 -10.94
N THR A 132 -19.24 -0.60 -9.84
CA THR A 132 -20.60 -1.17 -9.79
C THR A 132 -21.65 -0.08 -10.01
N ALA A 133 -21.51 1.07 -9.36
CA ALA A 133 -22.40 2.22 -9.56
C ALA A 133 -22.41 2.73 -11.00
N LEU A 134 -21.22 2.89 -11.61
CA LEU A 134 -21.08 3.33 -13.00
C LEU A 134 -21.59 2.31 -14.02
N ALA A 135 -21.53 1.01 -13.71
CA ALA A 135 -22.12 -0.03 -14.55
C ALA A 135 -23.65 -0.01 -14.49
N GLN A 136 -24.24 0.28 -13.33
CA GLN A 136 -25.69 0.38 -13.16
C GLN A 136 -26.29 1.58 -13.91
N ARG A 137 -25.55 2.68 -14.05
CA ARG A 137 -25.94 3.84 -14.87
C ARG A 137 -26.29 3.48 -16.32
N LYS A 138 -25.66 2.44 -16.89
CA LYS A 138 -25.80 2.05 -18.31
C LYS A 138 -27.03 1.15 -18.56
N LYS A 139 -27.77 0.79 -17.51
CA LYS A 139 -28.99 -0.02 -17.60
C LYS A 139 -30.22 0.88 -17.54
#